data_AF-A0A349EUB9-F1
#
_entry.id   AF-A0A349EUB9-F1
#
_cell.length_a   1.000
_cell.length_b   1.000
_cell.length_c   1.000
_cell.angle_alpha   90.00
_cell.angle_beta   90.00
_cell.angle_gamma   90.00
#
_symmetry.space_group_name_H-M   'P 1'
#
loop_
_entity.id
_entity.type
_entity.pdbx_description
1 polymer ?
#
loop_
_entity_poly.entity_id
_entity_poly.type
_entity_poly.pdbx_seq_one_letter_code
_entity_poly.pdbx_strand_id
1 'polypeptide(L)'
;MKNKIPSAFKDSLSFDWWKYLISFLAICVCWYYVYKTKDALKDYEIISIYSIAALKETDFSSGLLKIHEGHGIEQIDFNSIGDDNYTETLLQSKAFLDGDLLLVYDKYVDDVVKAKSYPFSIGFVNEIKAISPNISFLEYGGSSIGIKVYGIDDDQYNSKLFVNSIFDFKENTYLFINKSSSNANLDLNSKYGSCAFESFLYLLKGIE
;
A
#
# COMPACT_ATOMS: atom_id res chain seq x y z
N MET A 1 25.59 -50.34 23.95
CA MET A 1 26.76 -49.48 24.23
C MET A 1 26.25 -48.15 24.76
N LYS A 2 26.58 -47.77 26.01
CA LYS A 2 26.24 -46.44 26.56
C LYS A 2 27.36 -45.48 26.14
N ASN A 3 27.06 -44.50 25.28
CA ASN A 3 27.97 -43.40 24.99
C ASN A 3 28.25 -42.66 26.30
N LYS A 4 29.45 -42.88 26.88
CA LYS A 4 29.91 -42.12 28.04
C LYS A 4 30.26 -40.72 27.57
N ILE A 5 29.38 -39.78 27.89
CA ILE A 5 29.70 -38.36 27.77
C ILE A 5 30.96 -38.09 28.61
N PRO A 6 32.01 -37.47 28.06
CA PRO A 6 33.26 -37.21 28.78
C PRO A 6 33.00 -36.47 30.10
N SER A 7 33.69 -36.85 31.19
CA SER A 7 33.54 -36.21 32.51
C SER A 7 33.75 -34.70 32.45
N ALA A 8 34.72 -34.24 31.65
CA ALA A 8 34.98 -32.83 31.40
C ALA A 8 33.78 -32.07 30.81
N PHE A 9 32.96 -32.73 29.98
CA PHE A 9 31.74 -32.11 29.45
C PHE A 9 30.65 -32.00 30.53
N LYS A 10 30.54 -32.99 31.42
CA LYS A 10 29.63 -32.94 32.58
C LYS A 10 30.01 -31.82 33.55
N ASP A 11 31.30 -31.65 33.83
CA ASP A 11 31.80 -30.65 34.76
C ASP A 11 31.72 -29.22 34.17
N SER A 12 31.91 -29.08 32.86
CA SER A 12 31.66 -27.81 32.16
C SER A 12 30.18 -27.43 32.18
N LEU A 13 29.28 -28.40 32.01
CA LEU A 13 27.84 -28.15 32.04
C LEU A 13 27.36 -27.70 33.43
N SER A 14 27.94 -28.18 34.52
CA SER A 14 27.48 -27.82 35.87
C SER A 14 27.94 -26.41 36.30
N PHE A 15 29.11 -25.94 35.84
CA PHE A 15 29.64 -24.61 36.20
C PHE A 15 29.25 -23.50 35.21
N ASP A 16 29.14 -23.81 33.92
CA ASP A 16 28.97 -22.82 32.85
C ASP A 16 27.65 -22.97 32.06
N TRP A 17 26.65 -23.70 32.59
CA TRP A 17 25.33 -23.90 31.94
C TRP A 17 24.70 -22.60 31.43
N TRP A 18 24.88 -21.49 32.15
CA TRP A 18 24.36 -20.18 31.79
C TRP A 18 24.99 -19.62 30.50
N LYS A 19 26.27 -19.90 30.22
CA LYS A 19 26.94 -19.50 28.95
C LYS A 19 26.36 -20.28 27.78
N TYR A 20 26.07 -21.56 27.98
CA TYR A 20 25.40 -22.39 26.97
C TYR A 20 23.97 -21.92 26.73
N LEU A 21 23.25 -21.54 27.78
CA LEU A 21 21.91 -20.96 27.68
C LEU A 21 21.91 -19.64 26.90
N ILE A 22 22.82 -18.72 27.22
CA ILE A 22 22.96 -17.44 26.50
C ILE A 22 23.32 -17.68 25.03
N SER A 23 24.26 -18.58 24.75
CA SER A 23 24.64 -18.91 23.36
C SER A 23 23.46 -19.51 22.58
N PHE A 24 22.68 -20.38 23.21
CA PHE A 24 21.48 -20.94 22.61
C PHE A 24 20.42 -19.87 22.34
N LEU A 25 20.17 -18.96 23.29
CA LEU A 25 19.25 -17.84 23.11
C LEU A 25 19.72 -16.89 22.00
N ALA A 26 21.01 -16.57 21.92
CA ALA A 26 21.56 -15.74 20.85
C ALA A 26 21.35 -16.38 19.48
N ILE A 27 21.59 -17.69 19.37
CA ILE A 27 21.32 -18.46 18.15
C ILE A 27 19.82 -18.39 17.82
N CYS A 28 18.93 -18.62 18.78
CA CYS A 28 17.48 -18.52 18.55
C CYS A 28 17.05 -17.13 18.08
N VAL A 29 17.60 -16.05 18.65
CA VAL A 29 17.32 -14.67 18.23
C VAL A 29 17.83 -14.42 16.81
N CYS A 30 19.05 -14.89 16.48
CA CYS A 30 19.57 -14.79 15.12
C CYS A 30 18.71 -15.56 14.12
N TRP A 31 18.28 -16.79 14.44
CA TRP A 31 17.38 -17.56 13.57
C TRP A 31 16.03 -16.88 13.43
N TYR A 32 15.43 -16.38 14.53
CA TYR A 32 14.19 -15.62 14.47
C TYR A 32 14.32 -14.40 13.55
N TYR A 33 15.44 -13.66 13.64
CA TYR A 33 15.70 -12.51 12.77
C TYR A 33 15.84 -12.95 11.30
N VAL A 34 16.62 -13.99 11.02
CA VAL A 34 16.80 -14.53 9.66
C VAL A 34 15.46 -14.94 9.06
N TYR A 35 14.64 -15.72 9.77
CA TYR A 35 13.32 -16.14 9.27
C TYR A 35 12.39 -14.94 9.07
N LYS A 36 12.35 -14.01 10.04
CA LYS A 36 11.54 -12.79 9.92
C LYS A 36 11.92 -11.96 8.69
N THR A 37 13.22 -11.83 8.39
CA THR A 37 13.66 -11.03 7.23
C THR A 37 13.56 -11.76 5.89
N LYS A 38 13.56 -13.09 5.91
CA LYS A 38 13.52 -13.90 4.68
C LYS A 38 12.11 -14.04 4.13
N ASP A 39 11.12 -14.13 5.03
CA ASP A 39 9.73 -14.38 4.67
C ASP A 39 8.85 -13.11 4.75
N ALA A 40 9.39 -11.99 5.24
CA ALA A 40 8.69 -10.71 5.20
C ALA A 40 8.82 -10.06 3.81
N LEU A 41 7.67 -9.80 3.20
CA LEU A 41 7.56 -8.95 2.02
C LEU A 41 8.11 -7.55 2.33
N LYS A 42 8.80 -6.97 1.35
CA LYS A 42 9.29 -5.60 1.43
C LYS A 42 8.22 -4.62 0.95
N ASP A 43 8.33 -3.36 1.36
CA ASP A 43 7.32 -2.34 1.06
C ASP A 43 7.11 -2.08 -0.45
N TYR A 44 8.09 -2.39 -1.30
CA TYR A 44 7.95 -2.28 -2.77
C TYR A 44 7.37 -3.55 -3.42
N GLU A 45 7.16 -4.62 -2.65
CA GLU A 45 6.55 -5.88 -3.09
C GLU A 45 5.05 -5.90 -2.76
N ILE A 46 4.55 -4.86 -2.09
CA ILE A 46 3.16 -4.71 -1.65
C ILE A 46 2.59 -3.41 -2.23
N ILE A 47 1.38 -3.47 -2.81
CA ILE A 47 0.60 -2.26 -3.10
C ILE A 47 -0.47 -2.10 -2.02
N SER A 48 -0.37 -1.03 -1.24
CA SER A 48 -1.29 -0.70 -0.15
C SER A 48 -2.28 0.38 -0.57
N ILE A 49 -3.55 0.01 -0.64
CA ILE A 49 -4.67 0.90 -0.96
C ILE A 49 -5.43 1.18 0.32
N TYR A 50 -5.46 2.45 0.73
CA TYR A 50 -6.27 2.89 1.86
C TYR A 50 -7.54 3.58 1.37
N SER A 51 -8.68 3.23 1.96
CA SER A 51 -9.96 3.84 1.62
C SER A 51 -10.79 4.10 2.87
N ILE A 52 -11.46 5.25 2.88
CA ILE A 52 -12.53 5.54 3.84
C ILE A 52 -13.80 4.77 3.46
N ALA A 53 -14.00 4.54 2.17
CA ALA A 53 -15.16 3.83 1.65
C ALA A 53 -15.11 2.33 1.95
N ALA A 54 -16.29 1.72 2.02
CA ALA A 54 -16.41 0.28 2.17
C ALA A 54 -16.11 -0.43 0.84
N LEU A 55 -15.52 -1.62 0.93
CA LEU A 55 -15.28 -2.47 -0.22
C LEU A 55 -16.55 -3.25 -0.58
N LYS A 56 -16.95 -3.21 -1.85
CA LYS A 56 -18.08 -3.96 -2.41
C LYS A 56 -17.64 -5.25 -3.08
N GLU A 57 -16.54 -5.21 -3.84
CA GLU A 57 -16.03 -6.35 -4.59
C GLU A 57 -14.68 -6.80 -4.03
N THR A 58 -14.59 -8.02 -3.53
CA THR A 58 -13.37 -8.53 -2.87
C THR A 58 -12.30 -9.01 -3.85
N ASP A 59 -12.70 -9.32 -5.08
CA ASP A 59 -11.84 -10.02 -6.04
C ASP A 59 -10.96 -9.06 -6.86
N PHE A 60 -11.18 -7.76 -6.76
CA PHE A 60 -10.40 -6.75 -7.50
C PHE A 60 -8.90 -6.83 -7.19
N SER A 61 -8.52 -7.20 -5.96
CA SER A 61 -7.12 -7.39 -5.57
C SER A 61 -6.42 -8.45 -6.43
N SER A 62 -7.14 -9.50 -6.84
CA SER A 62 -6.58 -10.53 -7.74
C SER A 62 -6.41 -9.99 -9.17
N GLY A 63 -7.33 -9.15 -9.64
CA GLY A 63 -7.19 -8.45 -10.91
C GLY A 63 -6.01 -7.49 -10.89
N LEU A 64 -5.89 -6.71 -9.84
CA LEU A 64 -4.79 -5.77 -9.67
C LEU A 64 -3.43 -6.48 -9.51
N LEU A 65 -3.37 -7.62 -8.84
CA LEU A 65 -2.14 -8.40 -8.75
C LEU A 65 -1.71 -8.93 -10.12
N LYS A 66 -2.65 -9.35 -10.97
CA LYS A 66 -2.36 -9.85 -12.32
C LYS A 66 -1.70 -8.81 -13.22
N ILE A 67 -2.09 -7.53 -13.12
CA ILE A 67 -1.45 -6.48 -13.95
C ILE A 67 0.00 -6.24 -13.54
N HIS A 68 0.39 -6.65 -12.33
CA HIS A 68 1.76 -6.53 -11.81
C HIS A 68 2.57 -7.82 -11.95
N GLU A 69 2.07 -8.81 -12.70
CA GLU A 69 2.84 -10.01 -13.01
C GLU A 69 4.16 -9.65 -13.68
N GLY A 70 5.28 -9.99 -13.03
CA GLY A 70 6.61 -9.69 -13.51
C GLY A 70 7.22 -8.38 -12.98
N HIS A 71 6.44 -7.51 -12.33
CA HIS A 71 6.93 -6.30 -11.65
C HIS A 71 7.39 -6.56 -10.21
N GLY A 72 7.23 -7.80 -9.72
CA GLY A 72 7.68 -8.20 -8.38
C GLY A 72 6.82 -7.68 -7.24
N ILE A 73 5.60 -7.21 -7.55
CA ILE A 73 4.52 -7.11 -6.57
C ILE A 73 4.03 -8.52 -6.25
N GLU A 74 4.01 -8.86 -4.97
CA GLU A 74 3.56 -10.16 -4.46
C GLU A 74 2.22 -10.06 -3.74
N GLN A 75 1.82 -8.87 -3.30
CA GLN A 75 0.60 -8.67 -2.52
C GLN A 75 -0.09 -7.32 -2.81
N ILE A 76 -1.43 -7.33 -2.74
CA ILE A 76 -2.27 -6.14 -2.76
C ILE A 76 -3.01 -6.06 -1.43
N ASP A 77 -2.71 -5.02 -0.64
CA ASP A 77 -3.34 -4.79 0.64
C ASP A 77 -4.41 -3.72 0.54
N PHE A 78 -5.64 -4.11 0.85
CA PHE A 78 -6.74 -3.18 1.02
C PHE A 78 -6.95 -2.89 2.52
N ASN A 79 -6.84 -1.61 2.88
CA ASN A 79 -6.98 -1.14 4.24
C ASN A 79 -8.16 -0.17 4.33
N SER A 80 -9.27 -0.62 4.93
CA SER A 80 -10.40 0.26 5.22
C SER A 80 -10.15 1.04 6.51
N ILE A 81 -10.24 2.37 6.42
CA ILE A 81 -10.08 3.28 7.56
C ILE A 81 -11.43 3.50 8.28
N GLY A 82 -12.53 3.47 7.54
CA GLY A 82 -13.84 3.84 8.04
C GLY A 82 -14.02 5.36 8.16
N ASP A 83 -15.27 5.78 8.30
CA ASP A 83 -15.69 7.18 8.45
C ASP A 83 -16.17 7.41 9.89
N ASP A 84 -15.22 7.69 10.78
CA ASP A 84 -15.44 7.91 12.21
C ASP A 84 -14.54 9.02 12.77
N ASN A 85 -14.62 9.26 14.08
CA ASN A 85 -13.85 10.32 14.74
C ASN A 85 -12.32 10.10 14.71
N TYR A 86 -11.84 8.92 14.32
CA TYR A 86 -10.42 8.58 14.25
C TYR A 86 -9.88 8.58 12.81
N THR A 87 -10.73 8.79 11.80
CA THR A 87 -10.34 8.75 10.39
C THR A 87 -9.14 9.64 10.06
N GLU A 88 -9.14 10.91 10.52
CA GLU A 88 -8.02 11.84 10.30
C GLU A 88 -6.72 11.33 10.92
N THR A 89 -6.79 10.78 12.14
CA THR A 89 -5.63 10.22 12.84
C THR A 89 -5.08 9.01 12.08
N LEU A 90 -5.96 8.11 11.62
CA LEU A 90 -5.56 6.91 10.88
C LEU A 90 -4.98 7.24 9.50
N LEU A 91 -5.52 8.25 8.81
CA LEU A 91 -4.91 8.77 7.58
C LEU A 91 -3.47 9.23 7.84
N GLN A 92 -3.25 10.00 8.91
CA GLN A 92 -1.94 10.56 9.23
C GLN A 92 -0.95 9.54 9.76
N SER A 93 -1.37 8.64 10.65
CA SER A 93 -0.48 7.72 11.34
C SER A 93 -0.24 6.41 10.60
N LYS A 94 -1.01 6.10 9.55
CA LYS A 94 -0.87 4.87 8.77
C LYS A 94 -0.88 5.14 7.27
N ALA A 95 -1.97 5.70 6.76
CA ALA A 95 -2.18 5.79 5.31
C ALA A 95 -1.10 6.64 4.61
N PHE A 96 -0.69 7.78 5.19
CA PHE A 96 0.38 8.60 4.61
C PHE A 96 1.79 8.06 4.85
N LEU A 97 1.97 7.11 5.79
CA LEU A 97 3.26 6.47 6.03
C LEU A 97 3.46 5.31 5.07
N ASP A 98 2.48 4.42 4.97
CA ASP A 98 2.64 3.10 4.36
C ASP A 98 1.71 2.88 3.15
N GLY A 99 0.83 3.84 2.83
CA GLY A 99 -0.09 3.72 1.70
C GLY A 99 0.54 4.12 0.38
N ASP A 100 0.14 3.45 -0.69
CA ASP A 100 0.46 3.82 -2.07
C ASP A 100 -0.66 4.66 -2.67
N LEU A 101 -1.90 4.18 -2.56
CA LEU A 101 -3.10 4.82 -3.08
C LEU A 101 -4.07 5.16 -1.95
N LEU A 102 -4.70 6.33 -2.06
CA LEU A 102 -5.59 6.84 -1.03
C LEU A 102 -6.92 7.25 -1.65
N LEU A 103 -8.02 6.68 -1.15
CA LEU A 103 -9.39 7.06 -1.47
C LEU A 103 -9.99 7.80 -0.27
N VAL A 104 -10.15 9.11 -0.42
CA VAL A 104 -10.47 10.02 0.69
C VAL A 104 -11.71 10.83 0.34
N TYR A 105 -12.67 10.89 1.27
CA TYR A 105 -13.85 11.75 1.15
C TYR A 105 -13.45 13.22 1.22
N ASP A 106 -14.15 14.05 0.45
CA ASP A 106 -13.92 15.50 0.28
C ASP A 106 -13.77 16.23 1.62
N LYS A 107 -14.58 15.87 2.64
CA LYS A 107 -14.53 16.49 3.98
C LYS A 107 -13.19 16.30 4.71
N TYR A 108 -12.41 15.27 4.35
CA TYR A 108 -11.10 14.98 4.92
C TYR A 108 -9.95 15.43 4.02
N VAL A 109 -10.22 16.06 2.86
CA VAL A 109 -9.19 16.56 1.95
C VAL A 109 -8.70 17.94 2.43
N ASP A 110 -7.87 17.91 3.47
CA ASP A 110 -7.22 19.08 4.02
C ASP A 110 -5.88 19.40 3.33
N ASP A 111 -5.18 20.44 3.80
CA ASP A 111 -3.88 20.81 3.25
C ASP A 111 -2.77 19.78 3.56
N VAL A 112 -2.93 18.96 4.60
CA VAL A 112 -1.99 17.87 4.91
C VAL A 112 -2.11 16.78 3.86
N VAL A 113 -3.33 16.35 3.54
CA VAL A 113 -3.60 15.36 2.48
C VAL A 113 -3.03 15.86 1.16
N LYS A 114 -3.29 17.12 0.82
CA LYS A 114 -2.78 17.72 -0.42
C LYS A 114 -1.25 17.77 -0.46
N ALA A 115 -0.60 18.18 0.63
CA ALA A 115 0.86 18.25 0.71
C ALA A 115 1.55 16.87 0.71
N LYS A 116 0.84 15.84 1.19
CA LYS A 116 1.28 14.44 1.19
C LYS A 116 0.94 13.69 -0.09
N SER A 117 0.23 14.31 -1.02
CA SER A 117 -0.10 13.72 -2.32
C SER A 117 1.03 13.93 -3.32
N TYR A 118 1.20 12.97 -4.23
CA TYR A 118 2.18 13.02 -5.31
C TYR A 118 1.69 13.97 -6.42
N PRO A 119 2.51 14.95 -6.87
CA PRO A 119 2.14 15.83 -7.98
C PRO A 119 2.22 15.10 -9.32
N PHE A 120 1.13 15.08 -10.06
CA PHE A 120 1.05 14.41 -11.36
C PHE A 120 1.84 15.15 -12.43
N SER A 121 2.56 14.38 -13.25
CA SER A 121 3.19 14.90 -14.46
C SER A 121 2.15 15.20 -15.53
N ILE A 122 2.50 16.07 -16.48
CA ILE A 122 1.63 16.39 -17.63
C ILE A 122 1.29 15.12 -18.43
N GLY A 123 2.25 14.20 -18.58
CA GLY A 123 2.03 12.92 -19.26
C GLY A 123 0.95 12.09 -18.57
N PHE A 124 1.04 11.94 -17.25
CA PHE A 124 0.07 11.17 -16.49
C PHE A 124 -1.34 11.81 -16.48
N VAL A 125 -1.41 13.15 -16.41
CA VAL A 125 -2.69 13.87 -16.55
C VAL A 125 -3.33 13.59 -17.91
N ASN A 126 -2.54 13.54 -18.99
CA ASN A 126 -3.06 13.23 -20.32
C ASN A 126 -3.56 11.78 -20.43
N GLU A 127 -2.87 10.82 -19.81
CA GLU A 127 -3.32 9.43 -19.75
C GLU A 127 -4.66 9.29 -19.01
N ILE A 128 -4.83 9.97 -17.87
CA ILE A 128 -6.10 10.00 -17.14
C ILE A 128 -7.22 10.60 -18.01
N LYS A 129 -6.95 11.72 -18.69
CA LYS A 129 -7.94 12.37 -19.57
C LYS A 129 -8.31 11.52 -20.78
N ALA A 130 -7.42 10.65 -21.24
CA ALA A 130 -7.72 9.70 -22.31
C ALA A 130 -8.75 8.64 -21.86
N ILE A 131 -8.77 8.28 -20.58
CA ILE A 131 -9.78 7.38 -20.00
C ILE A 131 -11.14 8.11 -19.87
N SER A 132 -11.14 9.30 -19.28
CA SER A 132 -12.36 10.11 -19.15
C SER A 132 -12.03 11.61 -19.23
N PRO A 133 -12.40 12.28 -20.35
CA PRO A 133 -12.05 13.68 -20.60
C PRO A 133 -12.62 14.67 -19.57
N ASN A 134 -13.69 14.30 -18.88
CA ASN A 134 -14.40 15.14 -17.92
C ASN A 134 -13.95 14.90 -16.47
N ILE A 135 -12.85 14.16 -16.24
CA ILE A 135 -12.31 13.99 -14.89
C ILE A 135 -11.94 15.36 -14.28
N SER A 136 -12.41 15.58 -13.06
CA SER A 136 -12.06 16.75 -12.26
C SER A 136 -10.78 16.48 -11.48
N PHE A 137 -9.77 17.31 -11.69
CA PHE A 137 -8.50 17.23 -10.98
C PHE A 137 -8.52 18.14 -9.75
N LEU A 138 -7.93 17.68 -8.66
CA LEU A 138 -7.63 18.50 -7.50
C LEU A 138 -6.25 19.14 -7.69
N GLU A 139 -6.20 20.47 -7.61
CA GLU A 139 -4.98 21.24 -7.79
C GLU A 139 -4.41 21.70 -6.43
N TYR A 140 -3.08 21.61 -6.29
CA TYR A 140 -2.37 22.15 -5.13
C TYR A 140 -0.98 22.62 -5.54
N GLY A 141 -0.59 23.84 -5.15
CA GLY A 141 0.72 24.39 -5.48
C GLY A 141 1.00 24.53 -6.99
N GLY A 142 -0.05 24.60 -7.82
CA GLY A 142 0.07 24.68 -9.29
C GLY A 142 0.29 23.33 -9.99
N SER A 143 0.02 22.22 -9.31
CA SER A 143 0.04 20.88 -9.91
C SER A 143 -1.21 20.09 -9.55
N SER A 144 -1.66 19.23 -10.46
CA SER A 144 -2.69 18.24 -10.18
C SER A 144 -2.14 17.19 -9.23
N ILE A 145 -2.83 16.89 -8.14
CA ILE A 145 -2.35 15.97 -7.08
C ILE A 145 -3.29 14.78 -6.82
N GLY A 146 -4.50 14.85 -7.36
CA GLY A 146 -5.51 13.82 -7.23
C GLY A 146 -6.66 14.08 -8.19
N ILE A 147 -7.58 13.14 -8.26
CA ILE A 147 -8.78 13.26 -9.09
C ILE A 147 -10.01 12.94 -8.28
N LYS A 148 -11.12 13.61 -8.58
CA LYS A 148 -12.42 13.14 -8.14
C LYS A 148 -12.68 11.80 -8.82
N VAL A 149 -13.21 10.83 -8.09
CA VAL A 149 -13.58 9.50 -8.63
C VAL A 149 -15.05 9.15 -8.38
N TYR A 150 -15.68 9.86 -7.45
CA TYR A 150 -17.10 9.72 -7.16
C TYR A 150 -17.74 11.07 -6.87
N GLY A 151 -18.91 11.32 -7.46
CA GLY A 151 -19.77 12.46 -7.19
C GLY A 151 -21.10 12.01 -6.58
N ILE A 152 -21.46 12.53 -5.39
CA ILE A 152 -22.65 12.08 -4.65
C ILE A 152 -23.97 12.22 -5.42
N ASP A 153 -24.04 13.17 -6.36
CA ASP A 153 -25.22 13.46 -7.16
C ASP A 153 -24.99 13.30 -8.69
N ASP A 154 -23.99 12.51 -9.10
CA ASP A 154 -23.60 12.38 -10.52
C ASP A 154 -23.44 10.91 -10.98
N ASP A 155 -24.55 10.20 -11.10
CA ASP A 155 -24.58 8.80 -11.54
C ASP A 155 -23.99 8.60 -12.95
N GLN A 156 -24.15 9.58 -13.83
CA GLN A 156 -23.63 9.50 -15.20
C GLN A 156 -22.10 9.59 -15.20
N TYR A 157 -21.51 10.37 -14.30
CA TYR A 157 -20.08 10.37 -14.07
C TYR A 157 -19.62 9.07 -13.40
N ASN A 158 -20.30 8.65 -12.33
CA ASN A 158 -19.92 7.51 -11.51
C ASN A 158 -19.87 6.20 -12.31
N SER A 159 -20.84 5.98 -13.21
CA SER A 159 -20.94 4.77 -14.04
C SER A 159 -19.80 4.59 -15.06
N LYS A 160 -18.96 5.60 -15.29
CA LYS A 160 -17.86 5.54 -16.26
C LYS A 160 -16.53 5.06 -15.67
N LEU A 161 -16.40 5.05 -14.35
CA LEU A 161 -15.15 4.71 -13.68
C LEU A 161 -15.26 3.38 -12.96
N PHE A 162 -14.31 2.48 -13.22
CA PHE A 162 -14.30 1.13 -12.66
C PHE A 162 -14.25 1.12 -11.12
N VAL A 163 -13.58 2.10 -10.50
CA VAL A 163 -13.49 2.25 -9.04
C VAL A 163 -14.86 2.26 -8.35
N ASN A 164 -15.91 2.75 -9.03
CA ASN A 164 -17.27 2.80 -8.48
C ASN A 164 -18.00 1.46 -8.52
N SER A 165 -17.47 0.44 -9.22
CA SER A 165 -17.93 -0.95 -9.05
C SER A 165 -17.27 -1.65 -7.87
N ILE A 166 -16.08 -1.19 -7.47
CA ILE A 166 -15.26 -1.80 -6.41
C ILE A 166 -15.66 -1.29 -5.01
N PHE A 167 -15.97 -0.01 -4.89
CA PHE A 167 -16.20 0.65 -3.60
C PHE A 167 -17.62 1.21 -3.47
N ASP A 168 -18.13 1.20 -2.24
CA ASP A 168 -19.39 1.84 -1.86
C ASP A 168 -19.10 3.23 -1.27
N PHE A 169 -19.10 4.25 -2.14
CA PHE A 169 -18.86 5.63 -1.77
C PHE A 169 -20.14 6.30 -1.28
N LYS A 170 -20.04 7.05 -0.17
CA LYS A 170 -21.17 7.79 0.42
C LYS A 170 -21.08 9.30 0.25
N GLU A 171 -19.90 9.79 -0.12
CA GLU A 171 -19.59 11.20 -0.28
C GLU A 171 -18.67 11.40 -1.49
N ASN A 172 -18.58 12.64 -1.97
CA ASN A 172 -17.59 13.03 -2.99
C ASN A 172 -16.22 12.47 -2.58
N THR A 173 -15.60 11.67 -3.44
CA THR A 173 -14.36 10.96 -3.11
C THR A 173 -13.29 11.28 -4.13
N TYR A 174 -12.06 11.43 -3.64
CA TYR A 174 -10.88 11.65 -4.44
C TYR A 174 -9.90 10.50 -4.31
N LEU A 175 -9.22 10.21 -5.41
CA LEU A 175 -8.12 9.25 -5.49
C LEU A 175 -6.80 10.01 -5.59
N PHE A 176 -5.85 9.63 -4.73
CA PHE A 176 -4.50 10.19 -4.66
C PHE A 176 -3.45 9.08 -4.75
N ILE A 177 -2.26 9.46 -5.21
CA ILE A 177 -1.04 8.68 -4.98
C ILE A 177 -0.32 9.33 -3.80
N ASN A 178 0.06 8.54 -2.80
CA ASN A 178 0.83 9.05 -1.67
C ASN A 178 2.26 9.38 -2.10
N LYS A 179 2.76 10.55 -1.71
CA LYS A 179 4.12 10.99 -2.00
C LYS A 179 5.20 10.10 -1.38
N SER A 180 4.88 9.44 -0.26
CA SER A 180 5.80 8.52 0.44
C SER A 180 5.85 7.12 -0.16
N SER A 181 5.02 6.81 -1.16
CA SER A 181 4.91 5.48 -1.76
C SER A 181 6.26 4.96 -2.28
N SER A 182 6.63 3.77 -1.83
CA SER A 182 7.76 2.98 -2.35
C SER A 182 7.55 2.58 -3.82
N ASN A 183 6.30 2.51 -4.26
CA ASN A 183 5.87 2.06 -5.59
C ASN A 183 5.56 3.22 -6.57
N ALA A 184 5.77 4.48 -6.16
CA ALA A 184 5.55 5.69 -6.97
C ALA A 184 6.85 6.27 -7.55
N ASN A 185 7.92 5.48 -7.64
CA ASN A 185 9.21 5.95 -8.13
C ASN A 185 9.24 6.00 -9.66
N LEU A 186 9.61 7.14 -10.25
CA LEU A 186 9.69 7.35 -11.71
C LEU A 186 11.01 6.87 -12.32
N ASP A 187 11.86 6.17 -11.57
CA ASP A 187 13.11 5.64 -12.11
C ASP A 187 12.79 4.44 -13.01
N LEU A 188 12.63 4.71 -14.30
CA LEU A 188 12.28 3.80 -15.40
C LEU A 188 13.22 2.59 -15.53
N ASN A 189 14.38 2.61 -14.87
CA ASN A 189 15.33 1.50 -14.82
C ASN A 189 15.11 0.55 -13.64
N SER A 190 14.20 0.88 -12.72
CA SER A 190 13.81 -0.01 -11.63
C SER A 190 12.63 -0.87 -12.09
N LYS A 191 12.75 -2.19 -11.90
CA LYS A 191 11.70 -3.19 -12.19
C LYS A 191 10.35 -2.92 -11.47
N TYR A 192 10.35 -1.98 -10.52
CA TYR A 192 9.28 -1.67 -9.56
C TYR A 192 8.75 -0.22 -9.71
N GLY A 193 9.32 0.56 -10.64
CA GLY A 193 9.14 2.01 -10.72
C GLY A 193 7.98 2.44 -11.60
N SER A 194 6.75 2.11 -11.19
CA SER A 194 5.49 2.68 -11.73
C SER A 194 4.23 2.03 -11.15
N CYS A 195 4.35 0.98 -10.32
CA CYS A 195 3.22 0.14 -9.93
C CYS A 195 2.08 0.90 -9.23
N ALA A 196 2.37 1.98 -8.50
CA ALA A 196 1.32 2.84 -7.93
C ALA A 196 0.52 3.57 -9.03
N PHE A 197 1.18 4.09 -10.07
CA PHE A 197 0.53 4.76 -11.19
C PHE A 197 -0.29 3.78 -12.03
N GLU A 198 0.25 2.59 -12.29
CA GLU A 198 -0.49 1.54 -13.00
C GLU A 198 -1.71 1.07 -12.21
N SER A 199 -1.58 0.92 -10.90
CA SER A 199 -2.70 0.59 -10.01
C SER A 199 -3.76 1.69 -10.01
N PHE A 200 -3.33 2.95 -10.01
CA PHE A 200 -4.22 4.10 -10.11
C PHE A 200 -5.02 4.05 -11.42
N LEU A 201 -4.38 3.81 -12.55
CA LEU A 201 -5.06 3.71 -13.85
C LEU A 201 -5.99 2.50 -13.90
N TYR A 202 -5.59 1.36 -13.33
CA TYR A 202 -6.46 0.18 -13.21
C TYR A 202 -7.74 0.50 -12.45
N LEU A 203 -7.66 1.20 -11.32
CA LEU A 203 -8.86 1.62 -10.60
C LEU A 203 -9.79 2.47 -11.47
N LEU A 204 -9.28 3.22 -12.46
CA LEU A 204 -10.13 4.02 -13.34
C LEU A 204 -10.81 3.22 -14.44
N LYS A 205 -10.10 2.27 -15.07
CA LYS A 205 -10.59 1.61 -16.31
C LYS A 205 -10.84 0.10 -16.19
N GLY A 206 -10.29 -0.57 -15.17
CA GLY A 206 -10.30 -2.04 -15.05
C GLY A 206 -9.27 -2.75 -15.94
N ILE A 207 -9.41 -4.07 -16.08
CA ILE A 207 -8.72 -4.88 -17.11
C ILE A 207 -9.67 -4.98 -18.32
N GLU A 208 -9.14 -4.70 -19.51
CA GLU A 208 -9.79 -5.05 -20.79
C GLU A 208 -9.55 -6.53 -21.15
#